data_AF-A0A960TXY9-F1
#
_entry.id   AF-A0A960TXY9-F1
#
_cell.length_a   1.000
_cell.length_b   1.000
_cell.length_c   1.000
_cell.angle_alpha   90.00
_cell.angle_beta   90.00
_cell.angle_gamma   90.00
#
_symmetry.space_group_name_H-M   'P 1'
#
loop_
_entity.id
_entity.type
_entity.pdbx_description
1 polymer ?
#
loop_
_entity_poly.entity_id
_entity_poly.type
_entity_poly.pdbx_seq_one_letter_code
_entity_poly.pdbx_strand_id
1 'polypeptide(L)'
;MNRRWLALIVAAVLALAGVFACGSAEEEVSCEGETKAGIGLSIEECLERFSLENGYDFEPISGSALGVDLTYDYQAPENAAIACEEDEGANCDPDTFMTADAALCVADYHGLKKGECGWTATMRYRNSLDAVAWMVSNVTIFERGDRGGRELVIQATTGELLEENTWGEE
;
A
#
# COMPACT_ATOMS: atom_id res chain seq x y z
N MET A 1 47.87 -65.01 -23.76
CA MET A 1 48.21 -63.97 -22.75
C MET A 1 48.06 -62.59 -23.40
N ASN A 2 46.98 -61.90 -23.00
CA ASN A 2 46.74 -60.44 -22.95
C ASN A 2 47.43 -59.48 -23.93
N ARG A 3 46.61 -58.82 -24.77
CA ARG A 3 46.37 -57.35 -24.80
C ARG A 3 45.29 -57.06 -25.86
N ARG A 4 44.04 -56.84 -25.42
CA ARG A 4 43.33 -55.53 -25.44
C ARG A 4 43.01 -55.07 -26.88
N TRP A 5 41.84 -55.39 -27.46
CA TRP A 5 40.51 -54.77 -27.24
C TRP A 5 40.57 -53.24 -27.08
N LEU A 6 40.13 -52.50 -28.11
CA LEU A 6 39.27 -51.29 -28.07
C LEU A 6 39.28 -50.57 -29.43
N ALA A 7 38.28 -50.86 -30.27
CA ALA A 7 37.89 -50.01 -31.40
C ALA A 7 36.41 -50.28 -31.74
N LEU A 8 35.54 -49.70 -30.92
CA LEU A 8 34.07 -49.70 -30.96
C LEU A 8 33.75 -48.46 -30.11
N ILE A 9 33.11 -47.39 -30.57
CA ILE A 9 31.79 -47.30 -31.19
C ILE A 9 31.71 -45.97 -31.97
N VAL A 10 31.13 -46.07 -33.15
CA VAL A 10 30.76 -44.97 -34.05
C VAL A 10 29.51 -44.26 -33.51
N ALA A 11 29.58 -42.93 -33.54
CA ALA A 11 28.49 -41.95 -33.68
C ALA A 11 27.10 -42.27 -33.11
N ALA A 12 26.75 -41.55 -32.04
CA ALA A 12 25.37 -41.15 -31.78
C ALA A 12 25.38 -39.76 -31.11
N VAL A 13 25.61 -38.73 -31.93
CA VAL A 13 25.31 -37.34 -31.59
C VAL A 13 23.80 -37.18 -31.76
N LEU A 14 23.04 -37.48 -30.71
CA LEU A 14 21.64 -37.07 -30.61
C LEU A 14 21.61 -35.81 -29.77
N ALA A 15 21.44 -34.69 -30.47
CA ALA A 15 21.23 -33.36 -29.94
C ALA A 15 19.98 -33.35 -29.05
N LEU A 16 20.20 -33.41 -27.74
CA LEU A 16 19.25 -32.85 -26.77
C LEU A 16 19.53 -31.35 -26.69
N ALA A 17 19.09 -30.63 -27.71
CA ALA A 17 18.77 -29.22 -27.56
C ALA A 17 17.50 -29.15 -26.70
N GLY A 18 17.67 -29.34 -25.39
CA GLY A 18 16.67 -28.98 -24.41
C GLY A 18 16.49 -27.47 -24.53
N VAL A 19 15.40 -27.08 -25.19
CA VAL A 19 14.90 -25.72 -25.22
C VAL A 19 14.74 -25.29 -23.77
N PHE A 20 15.73 -24.56 -23.26
CA PHE A 20 15.58 -23.71 -22.09
C PHE A 20 14.65 -22.59 -22.56
N ALA A 21 13.35 -22.89 -22.61
CA ALA A 21 12.34 -21.86 -22.54
C ALA A 21 12.51 -21.27 -21.14
N CYS A 22 13.34 -20.24 -21.06
CA CYS A 22 13.28 -19.27 -19.99
C CYS A 22 11.93 -18.57 -20.16
N GLY A 23 10.85 -19.28 -19.81
CA GLY A 23 9.56 -18.68 -19.61
C GLY A 23 9.73 -17.85 -18.36
N SER A 24 10.01 -16.56 -18.54
CA SER A 24 9.72 -15.56 -17.53
C SER A 24 8.25 -15.75 -17.19
N ALA A 25 7.97 -16.41 -16.07
CA ALA A 25 6.65 -16.43 -15.50
C ALA A 25 6.34 -14.97 -15.21
N GLU A 26 5.50 -14.36 -16.05
CA GLU A 26 4.87 -13.09 -15.77
C GLU A 26 4.02 -13.34 -14.53
N GLU A 27 4.58 -13.03 -13.36
CA GLU A 27 3.85 -13.10 -12.09
C GLU A 27 2.77 -12.02 -12.18
N GLU A 28 1.54 -12.43 -12.51
CA GLU A 28 0.40 -11.53 -12.56
C GLU A 28 0.23 -10.92 -11.17
N VAL A 29 0.45 -9.61 -11.08
CA VAL A 29 0.26 -8.86 -9.86
C VAL A 29 -1.25 -8.82 -9.58
N SER A 30 -1.71 -9.72 -8.70
CA SER A 30 -3.10 -9.79 -8.28
C SER A 30 -3.33 -8.84 -7.11
N CYS A 31 -4.03 -7.73 -7.36
CA CYS A 31 -4.35 -6.71 -6.36
C CYS A 31 -5.75 -6.89 -5.76
N GLU A 32 -6.03 -8.06 -5.20
CA GLU A 32 -7.33 -8.36 -4.60
C GLU A 32 -7.50 -7.68 -3.22
N GLY A 33 -8.33 -6.63 -3.20
CA GLY A 33 -8.81 -5.96 -1.98
C GLY A 33 -10.12 -5.22 -2.23
N GLU A 34 -11.24 -5.73 -1.73
CA GLU A 34 -12.55 -5.06 -1.79
C GLU A 34 -12.68 -4.00 -0.67
N THR A 35 -12.15 -2.80 -0.89
CA THR A 35 -12.45 -1.64 -0.03
C THR A 35 -13.83 -1.06 -0.30
N LYS A 36 -14.59 -0.81 0.78
CA LYS A 36 -15.94 -0.23 0.78
C LYS A 36 -15.91 1.31 0.82
N ALA A 37 -15.11 1.92 -0.03
CA ALA A 37 -15.04 3.38 -0.13
C ALA A 37 -16.42 3.98 -0.45
N GLY A 38 -16.85 4.95 0.36
CA GLY A 38 -18.14 5.62 0.22
C GLY A 38 -18.10 6.72 -0.85
N ILE A 39 -18.39 6.37 -2.11
CA ILE A 39 -18.43 7.35 -3.21
C ILE A 39 -19.48 8.44 -2.90
N GLY A 40 -19.02 9.68 -2.75
CA GLY A 40 -19.86 10.88 -2.67
C GLY A 40 -20.38 11.25 -1.28
N LEU A 41 -19.77 10.75 -0.21
CA LEU A 41 -20.03 11.19 1.16
C LEU A 41 -19.27 12.49 1.49
N SER A 42 -19.81 13.34 2.36
CA SER A 42 -19.05 14.46 2.96
C SER A 42 -18.04 13.95 3.99
N ILE A 43 -17.11 14.81 4.43
CA ILE A 43 -16.16 14.47 5.49
C ILE A 43 -16.91 14.09 6.78
N GLU A 44 -17.94 14.85 7.17
CA GLU A 44 -18.72 14.56 8.38
C GLU A 44 -19.44 13.20 8.26
N GLU A 45 -20.01 12.90 7.10
CA GLU A 45 -20.64 11.59 6.84
C GLU A 45 -19.61 10.45 6.88
N CYS A 46 -18.39 10.67 6.40
CA CYS A 46 -17.31 9.68 6.51
C CYS A 46 -16.96 9.42 7.98
N LEU A 47 -16.74 10.48 8.78
CA LEU A 47 -16.37 10.37 10.19
C LEU A 47 -17.48 9.69 11.01
N GLU A 48 -18.74 10.03 10.75
CA GLU A 48 -19.88 9.41 11.44
C GLU A 48 -20.04 7.94 11.04
N ARG A 49 -20.09 7.65 9.73
CA ARG A 49 -20.41 6.32 9.21
C ARG A 49 -19.34 5.29 9.56
N PHE A 50 -18.07 5.70 9.52
CA PHE A 50 -16.93 4.83 9.73
C PHE A 50 -16.32 5.00 11.13
N SER A 51 -17.09 5.48 12.12
CA SER A 51 -16.61 5.68 13.48
C SER A 51 -16.34 4.37 14.23
N LEU A 52 -15.55 4.46 15.33
CA LEU A 52 -15.38 3.38 16.31
C LEU A 52 -16.72 2.89 16.88
N GLU A 53 -17.69 3.79 17.08
CA GLU A 53 -19.02 3.45 17.60
C GLU A 53 -19.79 2.51 16.64
N ASN A 54 -19.47 2.57 15.35
CA ASN A 54 -20.04 1.71 14.32
C ASN A 54 -19.24 0.41 14.08
N GLY A 55 -18.22 0.14 14.91
CA GLY A 55 -17.44 -1.09 14.89
C GLY A 55 -16.28 -1.10 13.89
N TYR A 56 -15.90 0.07 13.37
CA TYR A 56 -14.66 0.25 12.60
C TYR A 56 -13.48 0.44 13.55
N ASP A 57 -12.26 0.26 13.06
CA ASP A 57 -11.05 0.32 13.88
C ASP A 57 -9.89 1.05 13.16
N PHE A 58 -8.73 1.05 13.81
CA PHE A 58 -7.54 1.72 13.34
C PHE A 58 -6.61 0.80 12.53
N GLU A 59 -7.02 -0.44 12.23
CA GLU A 59 -6.12 -1.38 11.55
C GLU A 59 -5.68 -0.79 10.20
N PRO A 60 -4.35 -0.75 9.93
CA PRO A 60 -3.87 -0.16 8.69
C PRO A 60 -4.36 -0.98 7.50
N ILE A 61 -4.77 -0.29 6.45
CA ILE A 61 -5.22 -0.94 5.22
C ILE A 61 -4.04 -1.01 4.27
N SER A 62 -3.66 -2.22 3.87
CA SER A 62 -2.64 -2.42 2.85
C SER A 62 -3.26 -2.82 1.51
N GLY A 63 -3.01 -1.99 0.49
CA GLY A 63 -3.12 -2.43 -0.89
C GLY A 63 -1.96 -3.40 -1.17
N SER A 64 -2.27 -4.67 -1.44
CA SER A 64 -1.27 -5.72 -1.75
C SER A 64 -0.67 -5.55 -3.15
N ALA A 65 -0.30 -4.34 -3.53
CA ALA A 65 0.18 -4.00 -4.85
C ALA A 65 1.49 -4.71 -5.21
N LEU A 66 2.34 -5.00 -4.22
CA LEU A 66 3.76 -5.22 -4.45
C LEU A 66 4.38 -6.39 -3.67
N GLY A 67 3.60 -7.14 -2.89
CA GLY A 67 4.15 -8.16 -1.97
C GLY A 67 5.11 -7.61 -0.91
N VAL A 68 5.26 -6.27 -0.82
CA VAL A 68 5.92 -5.56 0.26
C VAL A 68 4.85 -4.99 1.18
N ASP A 69 5.06 -5.21 2.46
CA ASP A 69 4.22 -4.65 3.51
C ASP A 69 4.51 -3.14 3.64
N LEU A 70 3.61 -2.33 3.07
CA LEU A 70 3.68 -0.87 3.14
C LEU A 70 3.23 -0.33 4.52
N THR A 71 2.86 -1.20 5.46
CA THR A 71 2.49 -0.82 6.84
C THR A 71 3.69 -0.72 7.78
N TYR A 72 4.92 -0.89 7.28
CA TYR A 72 6.14 -0.85 8.09
C TYR A 72 6.29 0.41 8.96
N ASP A 73 5.68 1.53 8.55
CA ASP A 73 5.72 2.80 9.27
C ASP A 73 4.38 3.15 9.97
N TYR A 74 3.53 2.16 10.22
CA TYR A 74 2.31 2.33 10.99
C TYR A 74 2.60 2.54 12.47
N GLN A 75 2.01 3.60 13.04
CA GLN A 75 1.92 3.79 14.48
C GLN A 75 0.50 3.49 14.94
N ALA A 76 0.37 2.65 15.96
CA ALA A 76 -0.89 2.55 16.70
C ALA A 76 -1.31 3.94 17.22
N PRO A 77 -2.62 4.24 17.29
CA PRO A 77 -3.13 5.55 17.72
C PRO A 77 -2.46 6.09 18.97
N GLU A 78 -2.27 5.26 19.98
CA GLU A 78 -1.66 5.63 21.26
C GLU A 78 -0.19 6.03 21.09
N ASN A 79 0.55 5.36 20.20
CA ASN A 79 1.95 5.70 19.93
C ASN A 79 2.06 7.01 19.13
N ALA A 80 1.15 7.24 18.17
CA ALA A 80 1.10 8.50 17.43
C ALA A 80 0.71 9.67 18.35
N ALA A 81 -0.23 9.45 19.27
CA ALA A 81 -0.60 10.40 20.31
C ALA A 81 0.57 10.75 21.22
N ILE A 82 1.30 9.76 21.74
CA ILE A 82 2.49 9.99 22.58
C ILE A 82 3.53 10.85 21.84
N ALA A 83 3.84 10.51 20.58
CA ALA A 83 4.80 11.27 19.79
C ALA A 83 4.32 12.73 19.55
N CYS A 84 3.02 12.91 19.32
CA CYS A 84 2.41 14.23 19.18
C CYS A 84 2.53 15.05 20.47
N GLU A 85 2.24 14.45 21.64
CA GLU A 85 2.35 15.13 22.93
C GLU A 85 3.80 15.49 23.30
N GLU A 86 4.75 14.59 23.03
CA GLU A 86 6.18 14.82 23.27
C GLU A 86 6.73 16.03 22.51
N ASP A 87 6.22 16.27 21.30
CA ASP A 87 6.58 17.40 20.44
C ASP A 87 5.67 18.63 20.65
N GLU A 88 4.76 18.62 21.64
CA GLU A 88 3.79 19.69 21.91
C GLU A 88 2.87 20.00 20.71
N GLY A 89 2.55 18.96 19.91
CA GLY A 89 1.69 19.03 18.74
C GLY A 89 0.21 19.30 19.06
N ALA A 90 -0.62 19.40 18.01
CA ALA A 90 -2.04 19.69 18.15
C ALA A 90 -2.92 18.44 17.94
N ASN A 91 -4.03 18.39 18.68
CA ASN A 91 -5.04 17.33 18.59
C ASN A 91 -4.46 15.93 18.81
N CYS A 92 -3.68 15.74 19.87
CA CYS A 92 -3.02 14.46 20.15
C CYS A 92 -3.92 13.41 20.84
N ASP A 93 -5.22 13.68 21.01
CA ASP A 93 -6.13 12.78 21.73
C ASP A 93 -6.55 11.59 20.85
N PRO A 94 -6.09 10.35 21.15
CA PRO A 94 -6.36 9.19 20.31
C PRO A 94 -7.85 8.81 20.25
N ASP A 95 -8.64 9.17 21.25
CA ASP A 95 -10.09 8.91 21.25
C ASP A 95 -10.83 9.76 20.20
N THR A 96 -10.17 10.79 19.67
CA THR A 96 -10.70 11.67 18.62
C THR A 96 -10.25 11.29 17.22
N PHE A 97 -9.37 10.30 17.06
CA PHE A 97 -8.85 9.93 15.76
C PHE A 97 -9.90 9.15 14.96
N MET A 98 -9.94 9.43 13.65
CA MET A 98 -10.73 8.69 12.70
C MET A 98 -10.10 7.33 12.40
N THR A 99 -10.95 6.38 12.02
CA THR A 99 -10.57 5.01 11.64
C THR A 99 -9.90 4.97 10.26
N ALA A 100 -9.34 3.82 9.91
CA ALA A 100 -8.72 3.64 8.60
C ALA A 100 -9.76 3.76 7.46
N ASP A 101 -10.95 3.17 7.62
CA ASP A 101 -12.04 3.28 6.63
C ASP A 101 -12.56 4.72 6.51
N ALA A 102 -12.63 5.47 7.61
CA ALA A 102 -12.96 6.89 7.56
C ALA A 102 -11.92 7.67 6.75
N ALA A 103 -10.63 7.40 6.97
CA ALA A 103 -9.55 8.04 6.23
C ALA A 103 -9.63 7.74 4.72
N LEU A 104 -9.94 6.50 4.33
CA LEU A 104 -10.18 6.13 2.93
C LEU A 104 -11.36 6.86 2.31
N CYS A 105 -12.47 6.99 3.05
CA CYS A 105 -13.63 7.74 2.62
C CYS A 105 -13.30 9.22 2.40
N VAL A 106 -12.57 9.83 3.34
CA VAL A 106 -12.11 11.22 3.24
C VAL A 106 -11.12 11.40 2.07
N ALA A 107 -10.26 10.42 1.81
CA ALA A 107 -9.37 10.46 0.65
C ALA A 107 -10.15 10.43 -0.68
N ASP A 108 -11.23 9.63 -0.78
CA ASP A 108 -12.12 9.65 -1.95
C ASP A 108 -12.82 11.00 -2.12
N TYR A 109 -13.27 11.60 -1.01
CA TYR A 109 -13.83 12.95 -0.99
C TYR A 109 -12.85 13.98 -1.55
N HIS A 110 -11.57 13.88 -1.17
CA HIS A 110 -10.47 14.68 -1.75
C HIS A 110 -10.02 14.20 -3.14
N GLY A 111 -10.78 13.30 -3.76
CA GLY A 111 -10.61 12.88 -5.14
C GLY A 111 -9.49 11.88 -5.38
N LEU A 112 -8.93 11.24 -4.34
CA LEU A 112 -8.00 10.14 -4.52
C LEU A 112 -8.77 8.96 -5.10
N LYS A 113 -8.28 8.37 -6.19
CA LYS A 113 -8.91 7.20 -6.82
C LYS A 113 -8.23 5.93 -6.35
N LYS A 114 -8.96 4.80 -6.31
CA LYS A 114 -8.50 3.51 -5.79
C LYS A 114 -7.20 2.97 -6.41
N GLY A 115 -6.75 3.53 -7.53
CA GLY A 115 -5.56 3.05 -8.24
C GLY A 115 -5.78 1.63 -8.77
N GLU A 116 -4.72 1.05 -9.35
CA GLU A 116 -4.78 -0.33 -9.85
C GLU A 116 -4.73 -1.35 -8.70
N CYS A 117 -4.10 -0.98 -7.58
CA CYS A 117 -3.85 -1.91 -6.49
C CYS A 117 -4.49 -1.59 -5.15
N GLY A 118 -5.57 -0.82 -5.20
CA GLY A 118 -6.26 -0.38 -4.00
C GLY A 118 -5.57 0.81 -3.35
N TRP A 119 -6.20 1.27 -2.27
CA TRP A 119 -5.61 2.23 -1.37
C TRP A 119 -4.80 1.55 -0.29
N THR A 120 -3.77 2.24 0.17
CA THR A 120 -3.16 1.99 1.46
C THR A 120 -3.52 3.14 2.40
N ALA A 121 -3.71 2.85 3.69
CA ALA A 121 -3.90 3.86 4.74
C ALA A 121 -3.07 3.50 5.96
N THR A 122 -2.20 4.41 6.40
CA THR A 122 -1.39 4.27 7.61
C THR A 122 -1.43 5.55 8.44
N MET A 123 -1.44 5.43 9.77
CA MET A 123 -1.43 6.57 10.68
C MET A 123 -0.03 6.77 11.25
N ARG A 124 0.40 8.03 11.40
CA ARG A 124 1.53 8.42 12.24
C ARG A 124 1.47 9.90 12.65
N TYR A 125 2.29 10.28 13.61
CA TYR A 125 2.61 11.68 13.85
C TYR A 125 3.53 12.24 12.77
N ARG A 126 3.21 13.43 12.24
CA ARG A 126 3.98 14.14 11.22
C ARG A 126 4.58 15.41 11.83
N ASN A 127 5.83 15.33 12.30
CA ASN A 127 6.51 16.46 12.95
C ASN A 127 6.65 17.71 12.06
N SER A 128 6.62 17.57 10.72
CA SER A 128 6.62 18.73 9.81
C SER A 128 5.30 19.47 9.76
N LEU A 129 4.23 18.88 10.29
CA LEU A 129 2.85 19.36 10.25
C LEU A 129 2.26 19.57 11.66
N ASP A 130 3.01 19.22 12.71
CA ASP A 130 2.58 19.23 14.12
C ASP A 130 1.22 18.55 14.36
N ALA A 131 0.95 17.46 13.62
CA ALA A 131 -0.33 16.77 13.62
C ALA A 131 -0.19 15.25 13.46
N VAL A 132 -1.08 14.51 14.11
CA VAL A 132 -1.33 13.10 13.77
C VAL A 132 -2.14 13.04 12.47
N ALA A 133 -1.68 12.23 11.53
CA ALA A 133 -2.25 12.17 10.19
C ALA A 133 -2.35 10.73 9.67
N TRP A 134 -3.37 10.51 8.87
CA TRP A 134 -3.48 9.38 7.96
C TRP A 134 -2.78 9.70 6.64
N MET A 135 -1.91 8.81 6.20
CA MET A 135 -1.30 8.83 4.87
C MET A 135 -2.06 7.82 4.03
N VAL A 136 -2.89 8.34 3.13
CA VAL A 136 -3.69 7.53 2.22
C VAL A 136 -3.10 7.64 0.84
N SER A 137 -2.71 6.52 0.25
CA SER A 137 -2.06 6.54 -1.05
C SER A 137 -2.64 5.49 -2.00
N ASN A 138 -2.49 5.75 -3.30
CA ASN A 138 -2.83 4.82 -4.36
C ASN A 138 -1.59 4.51 -5.19
N VAL A 139 -1.56 3.33 -5.83
CA VAL A 139 -0.51 2.99 -6.79
C VAL A 139 -1.14 2.92 -8.18
N THR A 140 -0.54 3.62 -9.13
CA THR A 140 -0.84 3.53 -10.56
C THR A 140 0.29 2.79 -11.27
N ILE A 141 -0.06 1.81 -12.09
CA ILE A 141 0.89 1.11 -12.96
C ILE A 141 0.75 1.72 -14.35
N PHE A 142 1.83 2.28 -14.89
CA PHE A 142 1.79 2.95 -16.19
C PHE A 142 2.07 1.94 -17.31
N GLU A 143 3.33 1.53 -17.48
CA GLU A 143 3.78 0.51 -18.44
C GLU A 143 5.08 -0.13 -17.92
N ARG A 144 5.34 -1.41 -18.26
CA ARG A 144 6.64 -2.10 -18.07
C ARG A 144 7.36 -1.93 -16.71
N GLY A 145 6.60 -1.88 -15.62
CA GLY A 145 7.16 -1.84 -14.26
C GLY A 145 7.47 -0.45 -13.73
N ASP A 146 7.23 0.61 -14.51
CA ASP A 146 7.21 1.97 -14.01
C ASP A 146 5.95 2.20 -13.18
N ARG A 147 6.13 2.79 -12.00
CA ARG A 147 5.10 2.94 -10.97
C ARG A 147 5.01 4.40 -10.55
N GLY A 148 3.78 4.85 -10.42
CA GLY A 148 3.47 6.14 -9.82
C GLY A 148 2.33 6.02 -8.85
N GLY A 149 1.85 7.16 -8.44
CA GLY A 149 0.70 7.25 -7.58
C GLY A 149 0.61 8.60 -6.92
N ARG A 150 -0.33 8.66 -5.99
CA ARG A 150 -0.66 9.86 -5.24
C ARG A 150 -0.87 9.49 -3.79
N GLU A 151 -0.38 10.35 -2.90
CA GLU A 151 -0.53 10.25 -1.46
C GLU A 151 -1.19 11.52 -0.96
N LEU A 152 -2.20 11.36 -0.11
CA LEU A 152 -2.84 12.42 0.66
C LEU A 152 -2.45 12.23 2.13
N VAL A 153 -2.02 13.32 2.77
CA VAL A 153 -1.80 13.38 4.21
C VAL A 153 -2.99 14.10 4.82
N ILE A 154 -3.78 13.38 5.61
CA ILE A 154 -5.08 13.82 6.11
C ILE A 154 -5.05 13.89 7.63
N GLN A 155 -5.42 15.02 8.22
CA GLN A 155 -5.43 15.22 9.66
C GLN A 155 -6.39 14.21 10.34
N ALA A 156 -5.90 13.53 11.38
CA ALA A 156 -6.56 12.33 11.92
C ALA A 156 -7.88 12.58 12.65
N THR A 157 -8.17 13.79 13.14
CA THR A 157 -9.40 14.13 13.88
C THR A 157 -10.49 14.73 13.00
N THR A 158 -10.11 15.52 12.01
CA THR A 158 -10.98 16.44 11.26
C THR A 158 -11.21 16.01 9.83
N GLY A 159 -10.34 15.17 9.28
CA GLY A 159 -10.35 14.85 7.84
C GLY A 159 -9.82 15.97 6.95
N GLU A 160 -9.23 17.03 7.52
CA GLU A 160 -8.60 18.11 6.74
C GLU A 160 -7.41 17.58 5.93
N LEU A 161 -7.33 17.96 4.66
CA LEU A 161 -6.19 17.64 3.81
C LEU A 161 -5.00 18.57 4.17
N LEU A 162 -3.90 17.98 4.62
CA LEU A 162 -2.69 18.70 5.03
C LEU A 162 -1.67 18.79 3.90
N GLU A 163 -1.42 17.68 3.19
CA GLU A 163 -0.46 17.62 2.07
C GLU A 163 -0.99 16.69 0.96
N GLU A 164 -0.57 16.95 -0.27
CA GLU A 164 -0.77 16.09 -1.44
C GLU A 164 0.56 15.90 -2.16
N ASN A 165 0.94 14.64 -2.39
CA ASN A 165 2.19 14.26 -3.05
C ASN A 165 1.88 13.36 -4.25
N THR A 166 2.60 13.55 -5.37
CA THR A 166 2.58 12.65 -6.53
C THR A 166 3.98 12.09 -6.79
N TRP A 167 4.06 10.86 -7.30
CA TRP A 167 5.33 10.27 -7.77
C TRP A 167 5.12 9.49 -9.06
N GLY A 168 6.22 9.31 -9.83
CA GLY A 168 6.23 8.50 -11.05
C GLY A 168 5.59 9.15 -12.29
N GLU A 169 5.19 10.42 -12.21
CA GLU A 169 4.79 11.22 -13.38
C GLU A 169 6.04 11.92 -13.97
N GLU A 170 6.77 11.25 -14.88
CA GLU A 170 7.78 11.90 -15.75
C GLU A 170 7.28 12.07 -17.18
#